data_AF-A0AAW0JVJ1-F1
#
_entry.id   AF-A0AAW0JVJ1-F1
#
_cell.length_a   1.000
_cell.length_b   1.000
_cell.length_c   1.000
_cell.angle_alpha   90.00
_cell.angle_beta   90.00
_cell.angle_gamma   90.00
#
_symmetry.space_group_name_H-M   'P 1'
#
loop_
_entity.id
_entity.type
_entity.pdbx_description
1 polymer ?
#
loop_
_entity_poly.entity_id
_entity_poly.type
_entity_poly.pdbx_seq_one_letter_code
_entity_poly.pdbx_strand_id
1 'polypeptide(L)'
;MPELEKLSKLKSLYFFSGSYTGKTMVCSMGGFAQLEVLKFWMLHELEEWIVEEQAMRRLKKLEIRSCKNLKVSTGLKHLKTIRELKVKDMPVEFTKAINEIIPF
;
A
#
# COMPACT_ATOMS: atom_id res chain seq x y z
N MET A 1 6.45 -0.07 -8.12
CA MET A 1 5.55 -0.32 -9.25
C MET A 1 6.02 0.58 -10.37
N PRO A 2 7.25 0.38 -10.88
CA PRO A 2 7.98 1.48 -11.50
C PRO A 2 7.30 2.04 -12.74
N GLU A 3 6.69 1.18 -13.55
CA GLU A 3 5.97 1.59 -14.76
C GLU A 3 4.62 2.26 -14.46
N LEU A 4 3.89 1.79 -13.43
CA LEU A 4 2.60 2.37 -13.07
C LEU A 4 2.76 3.76 -12.43
N GLU A 5 3.88 4.02 -11.76
CA GLU A 5 4.20 5.32 -11.15
C GLU A 5 4.37 6.43 -12.19
N LYS A 6 4.71 6.07 -13.44
CA LYS A 6 4.82 7.00 -14.57
C LYS A 6 3.46 7.50 -15.07
N LEU A 7 2.37 6.83 -14.69
CA LEU A 7 1.01 7.26 -15.02
C LEU A 7 0.62 8.47 -14.16
N SER A 8 1.05 9.66 -14.57
CA SER A 8 0.98 10.91 -13.80
C SER A 8 -0.43 11.36 -13.41
N LYS A 9 -1.47 10.85 -14.08
CA LYS A 9 -2.88 11.13 -13.81
C LYS A 9 -3.61 10.00 -13.08
N LEU A 10 -2.90 8.93 -12.70
CA LEU A 10 -3.51 7.78 -12.03
C LEU A 10 -4.01 8.19 -10.64
N LYS A 11 -5.32 8.09 -10.42
CA LYS A 11 -5.98 8.43 -9.14
C LYS A 11 -6.37 7.22 -8.32
N SER A 12 -6.55 6.07 -8.97
CA SER A 12 -6.99 4.86 -8.30
C SER A 12 -6.28 3.65 -8.89
N LEU A 13 -5.77 2.79 -8.01
CA LEU A 13 -5.04 1.60 -8.39
C LEU A 13 -5.52 0.43 -7.53
N TYR A 14 -5.84 -0.68 -8.19
CA TYR A 14 -6.41 -1.86 -7.57
C TYR A 14 -5.62 -3.07 -8.02
N PHE A 15 -5.06 -3.80 -7.06
CA PHE A 15 -4.46 -5.10 -7.30
C PHE A 15 -5.40 -6.15 -6.70
N PHE A 16 -5.82 -7.09 -7.54
CA PHE A 16 -6.73 -8.18 -7.18
C PHE A 16 -6.00 -9.52 -7.23
N SER A 17 -6.73 -10.61 -6.97
CA SER A 17 -6.19 -11.96 -6.85
C SER A 17 -5.19 -12.29 -7.97
N GLY A 18 -3.94 -12.55 -7.57
CA GLY A 18 -2.86 -12.92 -8.49
C GLY A 18 -2.37 -11.84 -9.45
N SER A 19 -2.86 -10.58 -9.38
CA SER A 19 -2.42 -9.51 -10.29
C SER A 19 -0.97 -9.05 -10.04
N TYR A 20 -0.40 -9.48 -8.92
CA TYR A 20 1.00 -9.27 -8.58
C TYR A 20 1.55 -10.52 -7.89
N THR A 21 2.61 -11.08 -8.45
CA THR A 21 3.27 -12.32 -8.00
C THR A 21 4.70 -12.08 -7.50
N GLY A 22 5.13 -10.82 -7.43
CA GLY A 22 6.43 -10.47 -6.86
C GLY A 22 6.40 -10.49 -5.34
N LYS A 23 7.59 -10.61 -4.74
CA LYS A 23 7.77 -10.58 -3.27
C LYS A 23 7.85 -9.18 -2.71
N THR A 24 8.44 -8.25 -3.46
CA THR A 24 8.74 -6.89 -2.98
C THR A 24 8.20 -5.85 -3.94
N MET A 25 7.35 -4.97 -3.41
CA MET A 25 6.78 -3.85 -4.12
C MET A 25 7.34 -2.54 -3.58
N VAL A 26 7.96 -1.74 -4.45
CA VAL A 26 8.57 -0.45 -4.08
C VAL A 26 7.77 0.70 -4.68
N CYS A 27 7.41 1.72 -3.90
CA CYS A 27 6.91 3.01 -4.38
C CYS A 27 8.01 4.05 -4.21
N SER A 28 8.51 4.55 -5.33
CA SER A 28 9.66 5.46 -5.34
C SER A 28 9.31 6.85 -4.82
N MET A 29 10.33 7.58 -4.36
CA MET A 29 10.20 8.96 -3.91
C MET A 29 9.50 9.82 -4.98
N GLY A 30 8.41 10.48 -4.60
CA GLY A 30 7.60 11.29 -5.51
C GLY A 30 6.74 10.51 -6.52
N GLY A 31 6.84 9.18 -6.54
CA GLY A 31 6.00 8.28 -7.33
C GLY A 31 4.52 8.42 -6.96
N PHE A 32 3.63 8.16 -7.92
CA PHE A 32 2.18 8.22 -7.72
C PHE A 32 1.67 9.56 -7.17
N ALA A 33 2.13 10.68 -7.75
CA ALA A 33 1.83 12.03 -7.25
C ALA A 33 0.33 12.40 -7.16
N GLN A 34 -0.55 11.70 -7.90
CA GLN A 34 -2.01 11.92 -7.92
C GLN A 34 -2.83 10.76 -7.36
N LEU A 35 -2.20 9.69 -6.87
CA LEU A 35 -2.93 8.52 -6.41
C LEU A 35 -3.69 8.84 -5.12
N GLU A 36 -4.99 8.59 -5.13
CA GLU A 36 -5.89 8.85 -4.01
C GLU A 36 -6.43 7.57 -3.37
N VAL A 37 -6.51 6.48 -4.13
CA VAL A 37 -7.03 5.19 -3.69
C VAL A 37 -6.09 4.07 -4.10
N LEU A 38 -5.70 3.24 -3.13
CA LEU A 38 -4.92 2.02 -3.37
C LEU A 38 -5.60 0.84 -2.67
N LYS A 39 -5.75 -0.27 -3.40
CA LYS A 39 -6.22 -1.53 -2.82
C LYS A 39 -5.32 -2.70 -3.17
N PHE A 40 -5.03 -3.52 -2.17
CA PHE A 40 -4.41 -4.83 -2.32
C PHE A 40 -5.39 -5.90 -1.88
N TRP A 41 -5.67 -6.87 -2.75
CA TRP A 41 -6.55 -7.98 -2.43
C TRP A 41 -5.97 -9.30 -2.96
N MET A 42 -5.76 -10.26 -2.04
CA MET A 42 -5.27 -11.61 -2.35
C MET A 42 -3.93 -11.63 -3.09
N LEU A 43 -2.99 -10.78 -2.65
CA LEU A 43 -1.60 -10.79 -3.12
C LEU A 43 -0.79 -11.73 -2.23
N HIS A 44 -0.90 -13.04 -2.47
CA HIS A 44 -0.33 -14.06 -1.60
C HIS A 44 1.20 -14.04 -1.57
N GLU A 45 1.86 -13.70 -2.67
CA GLU A 45 3.32 -13.68 -2.76
C GLU A 45 3.97 -12.40 -2.22
N LEU A 46 3.17 -11.34 -2.01
CA LEU A 46 3.70 -10.05 -1.55
C LEU A 46 4.12 -10.14 -0.08
N GLU A 47 5.41 -10.00 0.17
CA GLU A 47 6.03 -10.04 1.50
C GLU A 47 6.38 -8.64 2.01
N GLU A 48 6.86 -7.77 1.13
CA GLU A 48 7.35 -6.43 1.49
C GLU A 48 6.73 -5.35 0.61
N TRP A 49 6.22 -4.31 1.26
CA TRP A 49 5.79 -3.09 0.59
C TRP A 49 6.60 -1.91 1.11
N ILE A 50 7.51 -1.42 0.27
CA ILE A 50 8.44 -0.33 0.57
C ILE A 50 7.82 0.96 0.02
N VAL A 51 7.59 1.92 0.91
CA VAL A 51 7.10 3.25 0.55
C VAL A 51 8.21 4.24 0.90
N GLU A 52 8.83 4.83 -0.11
CA GLU A 52 9.83 5.87 0.09
C GLU A 52 9.19 7.19 0.52
N GLU A 53 10.00 8.09 1.04
CA GLU A 53 9.54 9.42 1.45
C GLU A 53 8.87 10.16 0.28
N GLN A 54 7.83 10.95 0.55
CA GLN A 54 7.07 11.71 -0.44
C GLN A 54 6.31 10.89 -1.50
N ALA A 55 6.44 9.56 -1.51
CA ALA A 55 5.62 8.69 -2.37
C ALA A 55 4.13 8.81 -2.00
N MET A 56 3.25 8.73 -3.01
CA MET A 56 1.80 8.69 -2.82
C MET A 56 1.25 9.79 -1.89
N ARG A 57 1.80 11.01 -1.95
CA ARG A 57 1.46 12.14 -1.07
C ARG A 57 -0.02 12.59 -1.04
N ARG A 58 -0.88 12.03 -1.89
CA ARG A 58 -2.32 12.32 -1.96
C ARG A 58 -3.19 11.11 -1.62
N LEU A 59 -2.61 10.01 -1.14
CA LEU A 59 -3.33 8.78 -0.86
C LEU A 59 -4.28 8.95 0.31
N LYS A 60 -5.58 8.93 0.03
CA LYS A 60 -6.66 9.11 1.01
C LYS A 60 -7.21 7.79 1.51
N LYS A 61 -7.23 6.76 0.66
CA LYS A 61 -7.85 5.47 0.97
C LYS A 61 -6.88 4.34 0.70
N LEU A 62 -6.65 3.51 1.73
CA LEU A 62 -5.85 2.30 1.64
C LEU A 62 -6.70 1.12 2.11
N GLU A 63 -6.84 0.11 1.26
CA GLU A 63 -7.46 -1.16 1.62
C GLU A 63 -6.47 -2.30 1.41
N ILE A 64 -6.26 -3.12 2.44
CA ILE A 64 -5.41 -4.31 2.38
C ILE A 64 -6.25 -5.50 2.85
N ARG A 65 -6.44 -6.46 1.95
CA ARG A 65 -7.27 -7.64 2.19
C ARG A 65 -6.57 -8.94 1.80
N SER A 66 -6.55 -9.90 2.72
CA SER A 66 -6.07 -11.27 2.46
C SER A 66 -4.63 -11.36 1.89
N CYS A 67 -3.76 -10.40 2.20
CA CYS A 67 -2.34 -10.39 1.81
C CYS A 67 -1.50 -10.99 2.95
N LYS A 68 -1.62 -12.31 3.16
CA LYS A 68 -1.18 -12.97 4.40
C LYS A 68 0.32 -12.92 4.69
N ASN A 69 1.15 -12.79 3.67
CA ASN A 69 2.60 -12.75 3.80
C ASN A 69 3.16 -11.32 3.94
N LEU A 70 2.33 -10.30 3.72
CA LEU A 70 2.76 -8.91 3.75
C LEU A 70 3.15 -8.50 5.18
N LYS A 71 4.36 -7.99 5.32
CA LYS A 71 4.91 -7.45 6.56
C LYS A 71 4.75 -5.94 6.60
N VAL A 72 4.60 -5.40 7.80
CA VAL A 72 4.59 -3.95 8.01
C VAL A 72 6.02 -3.42 7.85
N SER A 73 6.21 -2.43 6.99
CA SER A 73 7.49 -1.75 6.80
C SER A 73 7.45 -0.35 7.41
N THR A 74 8.62 0.18 7.78
CA THR A 74 8.74 1.55 8.33
C THR A 74 8.35 2.62 7.32
N GLY A 75 8.31 2.32 6.03
CA GLY A 75 7.92 3.26 4.97
C GLY A 75 6.45 3.70 5.06
N LEU A 76 5.59 2.89 5.69
CA LEU A 76 4.16 3.23 5.83
C LEU A 76 3.90 4.50 6.65
N LYS A 77 4.85 4.90 7.51
CA LYS A 77 4.78 6.17 8.28
C LYS A 77 4.77 7.41 7.39
N HIS A 78 5.20 7.29 6.13
CA HIS A 78 5.18 8.39 5.16
C HIS A 78 3.78 8.68 4.61
N LEU A 79 2.82 7.76 4.78
CA LEU A 79 1.45 7.86 4.27
C LEU A 79 0.55 8.74 5.16
N LYS A 80 0.98 9.99 5.40
CA LYS A 80 0.34 10.93 6.33
C LYS A 80 -1.03 11.47 5.89
N THR A 81 -1.47 11.18 4.67
CA THR A 81 -2.72 11.74 4.10
C THR A 81 -3.88 10.76 4.08
N ILE A 82 -3.70 9.54 4.59
CA ILE A 82 -4.75 8.53 4.64
C ILE A 82 -5.85 9.00 5.58
N ARG A 83 -7.10 8.90 5.12
CA ARG A 83 -8.33 9.20 5.85
C ARG A 83 -9.20 7.97 6.07
N GLU A 84 -8.95 6.91 5.31
CA GLU A 84 -9.67 5.65 5.41
C GLU A 84 -8.66 4.51 5.24
N LEU A 85 -8.44 3.75 6.32
CA LEU A 85 -7.71 2.49 6.29
C LEU A 85 -8.67 1.34 6.52
N LYS A 86 -8.65 0.36 5.61
CA LYS A 86 -9.40 -0.88 5.75
C LYS A 86 -8.44 -2.05 5.70
N VAL A 87 -8.38 -2.79 6.80
CA VAL A 87 -7.58 -4.00 6.90
C VAL A 87 -8.54 -5.16 7.18
N LYS A 88 -8.61 -6.13 6.27
CA LYS A 88 -9.54 -7.26 6.39
C LYS A 88 -8.84 -8.58 6.09
N ASP A 89 -9.15 -9.61 6.85
CA ASP A 89 -8.57 -10.94 6.65
C ASP A 89 -7.03 -10.90 6.61
N MET A 90 -6.37 -10.07 7.43
CA MET A 90 -4.90 -9.98 7.55
C MET A 90 -4.43 -10.67 8.84
N PRO A 91 -3.13 -11.01 8.98
CA PRO A 91 -2.56 -11.46 10.25
C PRO A 91 -2.82 -10.45 11.38
N VAL A 92 -2.97 -10.95 12.61
CA VAL A 92 -3.30 -10.12 13.78
C VAL A 92 -2.16 -9.14 14.06
N GLU A 93 -0.92 -9.62 13.95
CA GLU A 93 0.31 -8.86 14.17
C GLU A 93 0.44 -7.71 13.17
N PHE A 94 0.13 -7.98 11.89
CA PHE A 94 0.11 -6.96 10.84
C PHE A 94 -0.94 -5.90 11.15
N THR A 95 -2.16 -6.33 11.48
CA THR A 95 -3.28 -5.43 11.76
C THR A 95 -2.99 -4.52 12.96
N LYS A 96 -2.38 -5.07 14.01
CA LYS A 96 -1.96 -4.29 15.17
C LYS A 96 -0.89 -3.26 14.78
N ALA A 97 0.19 -3.70 14.14
CA ALA A 97 1.32 -2.83 13.79
C ALA A 97 0.94 -1.72 12.80
N ILE A 98 0.09 -1.98 11.80
CA ILE A 98 -0.32 -0.94 10.84
C ILE A 98 -1.19 0.15 11.49
N ASN A 99 -2.05 -0.22 12.45
CA ASN A 99 -2.88 0.74 13.18
C ASN A 99 -2.06 1.61 14.14
N GLU A 100 -0.92 1.11 14.65
CA GLU A 100 0.02 1.92 15.43
C GLU A 100 0.77 2.95 14.55
N ILE A 101 1.08 2.60 13.29
CA ILE A 101 1.80 3.47 12.35
C ILE A 101 0.89 4.51 11.70
N ILE A 102 -0.34 4.12 11.37
CA ILE A 102 -1.35 4.97 10.74
C ILE A 102 -2.50 5.12 11.74
N PRO A 103 -2.34 5.96 12.77
CA PRO A 103 -3.37 6.15 13.77
C PRO A 103 -4.56 6.89 13.15
N PHE A 104 -5.76 6.43 13.47
CA PHE A 104 -7.03 7.14 13.27
C PHE A 104 -7.57 7.61 14.59
#